data_AF-A4BZI4-F1
#
_entry.id   AF-A4BZI4-F1
#
_cell.length_a   1.000
_cell.length_b   1.000
_cell.length_c   1.000
_cell.angle_alpha   90.00
_cell.angle_beta   90.00
_cell.angle_gamma   90.00
#
_symmetry.space_group_name_H-M   'P 1'
#
loop_
_entity.id
_entity.type
_entity.pdbx_description
1 polymer ?
#
loop_
_entity_poly.entity_id
_entity_poly.type
_entity_poly.pdbx_seq_one_letter_code
_entity_poly.pdbx_strand_id
1 'polypeptide(L)' 'MLEKIYEKSSKKKLKYLLKIYYALLFNSVVLPILFLIIGYLLNGKINFKSILMVFVVIFVWSLCNVRYLKKKIQTA' A
#
# COMPACT_ATOMS: atom_id res chain seq x y z
N MET A 1 13.73 4.27 -11.27
CA MET A 1 12.61 5.23 -11.06
C MET A 1 12.45 5.63 -9.60
N LEU A 2 12.21 4.69 -8.67
CA LEU A 2 12.09 4.97 -7.22
C LEU A 2 13.29 5.74 -6.64
N GLU A 3 14.49 5.46 -7.15
CA GLU A 3 15.71 6.15 -6.76
C GLU A 3 15.66 7.66 -7.00
N LYS A 4 15.22 8.07 -8.21
CA LYS A 4 14.98 9.49 -8.56
C LYS A 4 13.90 10.13 -7.69
N ILE A 5 12.86 9.38 -7.32
CA ILE A 5 11.76 9.88 -6.47
C ILE A 5 12.27 10.25 -5.07
N TYR A 6 13.20 9.47 -4.53
CA TYR A 6 13.67 9.60 -3.14
C TYR A 6 15.09 10.16 -3.01
N GLU A 7 15.71 10.61 -4.10
CA GLU A 7 17.12 11.04 -4.14
C GLU A 7 17.39 12.23 -3.20
N LYS A 8 16.50 13.23 -3.23
CA LYS A 8 16.61 14.46 -2.41
C LYS A 8 15.87 14.38 -1.07
N SER A 9 15.40 13.19 -0.68
CA SER A 9 14.61 13.03 0.55
C SER A 9 15.50 12.84 1.78
N SER A 10 15.29 13.64 2.83
CA SER A 10 16.02 13.51 4.10
C SER A 10 15.70 12.19 4.83
N LYS A 11 16.61 11.72 5.68
CA LYS A 11 16.40 10.48 6.48
C LYS A 11 15.08 10.49 7.27
N LYS A 12 14.71 11.64 7.86
CA LYS A 12 13.42 11.80 8.58
C LYS A 12 12.23 11.60 7.63
N LYS A 13 12.27 12.20 6.43
CA LYS A 13 11.22 12.07 5.42
C LYS A 13 11.13 10.64 4.88
N LEU A 14 12.26 9.96 4.65
CA LEU A 14 12.28 8.55 4.23
C LEU A 14 11.63 7.63 5.25
N LYS A 15 11.92 7.80 6.55
CA LYS A 15 11.28 7.03 7.63
C LYS A 15 9.78 7.28 7.72
N TYR A 16 9.35 8.53 7.55
CA TYR A 16 7.94 8.89 7.52
C TYR A 16 7.22 8.25 6.32
N LEU A 17 7.79 8.35 5.12
CA LEU A 17 7.24 7.72 3.91
C LEU A 17 7.17 6.19 4.06
N LEU A 18 8.19 5.57 4.67
CA LEU A 18 8.16 4.13 4.94
C LEU A 18 6.96 3.76 5.82
N LYS A 19 6.67 4.53 6.88
CA LYS A 19 5.46 4.31 7.71
C LYS A 19 4.18 4.44 6.90
N ILE A 20 4.08 5.45 6.02
CA ILE A 20 2.92 5.62 5.14
C ILE A 20 2.74 4.39 4.25
N TYR A 21 3.79 3.93 3.56
CA TYR A 21 3.66 2.79 2.66
C TYR A 21 3.37 1.48 3.41
N TYR A 22 3.84 1.31 4.65
CA TYR A 22 3.39 0.19 5.49
C TYR A 22 1.91 0.29 5.85
N ALA A 23 1.42 1.47 6.22
CA ALA A 23 0.01 1.68 6.48
C ALA A 23 -0.84 1.46 5.21
N LEU A 24 -0.36 1.90 4.05
CA LEU A 24 -1.01 1.68 2.76
C LEU A 24 -1.07 0.18 2.41
N LEU A 25 0.04 -0.54 2.62
CA LEU A 25 0.13 -1.98 2.42
C LEU A 25 -0.89 -2.72 3.30
N PHE A 26 -0.95 -2.37 4.59
CA PHE A 26 -1.92 -2.96 5.51
C PHE A 26 -3.37 -2.65 5.10
N ASN A 27 -3.68 -1.38 4.83
CA ASN A 27 -5.02 -0.96 4.41
C ASN A 27 -5.43 -1.57 3.07
N SER A 28 -4.50 -1.84 2.17
CA SER A 28 -4.78 -2.49 0.88
C SER A 28 -5.26 -3.93 1.01
N VAL A 29 -5.12 -4.54 2.19
CA VAL A 29 -5.67 -5.87 2.51
C VAL A 29 -6.91 -5.76 3.40
N VAL A 30 -6.87 -4.89 4.42
CA VAL A 30 -7.98 -4.76 5.38
C VAL A 30 -9.24 -4.14 4.76
N LEU A 31 -9.10 -3.07 3.98
CA LEU A 31 -10.23 -2.41 3.36
C LEU A 31 -11.01 -3.30 2.39
N PRO A 32 -10.40 -4.06 1.45
CA PRO A 32 -11.17 -4.93 0.59
C PRO A 32 -11.92 -5.99 1.38
N ILE A 33 -11.36 -6.54 2.45
CA ILE A 33 -12.07 -7.49 3.33
C ILE A 33 -13.32 -6.82 3.94
N LEU A 34 -13.17 -5.63 4.50
CA LEU A 34 -14.30 -4.86 5.05
C LEU A 34 -15.36 -4.56 3.98
N PHE A 35 -14.94 -4.16 2.78
CA PHE A 35 -15.85 -3.91 1.66
C PHE A 35 -16.62 -5.17 1.25
N LEU A 36 -16.00 -6.35 1.28
CA LEU A 36 -16.69 -7.61 0.99
C LEU A 36 -17.73 -7.94 2.06
N ILE A 37 -17.39 -7.75 3.34
CA ILE A 37 -18.32 -7.99 4.45
C ILE A 37 -19.52 -7.03 4.35
N ILE A 38 -19.28 -5.73 4.18
CA ILE A 38 -20.33 -4.72 4.04
C ILE A 38 -21.17 -4.98 2.79
N GLY A 39 -20.54 -5.27 1.65
CA GLY A 39 -21.23 -5.56 0.41
C GLY A 39 -22.12 -6.80 0.51
N TYR A 40 -21.66 -7.83 1.22
CA TYR A 40 -22.47 -9.01 1.51
C TYR A 40 -23.68 -8.68 2.39
N LEU A 41 -23.49 -7.89 3.47
CA LEU A 41 -24.58 -7.48 4.35
C LEU A 41 -25.64 -6.63 3.63
N LEU A 42 -25.23 -5.76 2.70
CA LEU A 42 -26.14 -4.87 1.98
C LEU A 42 -26.87 -5.54 0.81
N ASN A 43 -26.16 -6.33 0.00
CA ASN A 43 -26.69 -6.87 -1.26
C ASN A 43 -26.92 -8.38 -1.25
N GLY A 44 -26.58 -9.08 -0.15
CA GLY A 44 -26.67 -10.55 -0.03
C GLY A 44 -25.75 -11.32 -0.97
N LYS A 45 -24.87 -10.63 -1.71
CA LYS A 45 -24.00 -11.20 -2.74
C LYS A 45 -22.66 -10.48 -2.73
N ILE A 46 -21.60 -11.22 -3.07
CA ILE A 46 -20.25 -10.67 -3.11
C ILE A 46 -19.87 -10.33 -4.56
N ASN A 47 -19.64 -9.05 -4.85
CA ASN A 47 -19.16 -8.60 -6.16
C ASN A 47 -17.66 -8.27 -6.13
N PHE A 48 -16.87 -9.10 -6.81
CA PHE A 48 -15.41 -9.14 -6.68
C PHE A 48 -14.62 -8.31 -7.71
N LYS A 49 -15.18 -7.95 -8.88
CA LYS A 49 -14.33 -7.79 -10.07
C LYS A 49 -13.51 -6.50 -10.15
N SER A 50 -14.12 -5.31 -10.09
CA SER A 50 -13.39 -4.07 -10.43
C SER A 50 -12.66 -3.44 -9.24
N ILE A 51 -13.24 -3.50 -8.04
CA ILE A 51 -12.71 -2.84 -6.84
C ILE A 51 -11.46 -3.54 -6.32
N LEU A 52 -11.42 -4.87 -6.34
CA LEU A 52 -10.27 -5.64 -5.84
C LEU A 52 -9.00 -5.41 -6.67
N MET A 53 -9.16 -5.17 -7.98
CA MET A 53 -8.02 -4.91 -8.86
C MET A 53 -7.27 -3.64 -8.45
N VAL A 54 -8.00 -2.61 -8.02
CA VAL A 54 -7.41 -1.36 -7.48
C VAL A 54 -6.59 -1.67 -6.23
N PHE A 55 -7.12 -2.48 -5.32
CA PHE A 55 -6.41 -2.87 -4.09
C PHE A 55 -5.15 -3.70 -4.38
N VAL A 56 -5.18 -4.59 -5.37
CA VAL A 56 -4.00 -5.35 -5.81
C VAL A 56 -2.92 -4.43 -6.35
N VAL A 57 -3.27 -3.44 -7.17
CA VAL A 57 -2.30 -2.46 -7.70
C VAL A 57 -1.69 -1.64 -6.57
N ILE A 58 -2.50 -1.16 -5.61
CA ILE A 58 -2.03 -0.42 -4.43
C ILE A 58 -1.12 -1.30 -3.58
N PHE A 59 -1.45 -2.58 -3.41
CA PHE A 59 -0.64 -3.52 -2.64
C PHE A 59 0.74 -3.71 -3.26
N VAL A 60 0.80 -4.03 -4.56
CA VAL A 60 2.07 -4.24 -5.27
C VAL A 60 2.91 -2.96 -5.26
N TRP A 61 2.30 -1.80 -5.51
CA TRP A 61 3.00 -0.52 -5.45
C TRP A 61 3.58 -0.24 -4.06
N SER A 62 2.77 -0.43 -3.01
CA SER A 62 3.19 -0.23 -1.62
C SER A 62 4.33 -1.17 -1.24
N LEU A 63 4.25 -2.44 -1.65
CA LEU A 63 5.27 -3.46 -1.36
C LEU A 63 6.62 -3.09 -1.99
N CYS A 64 6.61 -2.65 -3.25
CA CYS A 64 7.81 -2.14 -3.93
C CYS A 64 8.42 -0.95 -3.19
N ASN A 65 7.61 0.01 -2.76
CA ASN A 65 8.07 1.21 -2.04
C ASN A 65 8.62 0.87 -0.65
N VAL A 66 7.95 0.01 0.13
CA VAL A 66 8.43 -0.46 1.43
C VAL A 66 9.78 -1.13 1.30
N ARG A 67 9.92 -2.07 0.35
CA ARG A 67 11.17 -2.81 0.14
C ARG A 67 12.31 -1.87 -0.24
N TYR A 68 12.06 -0.94 -1.16
CA TYR A 68 13.06 0.04 -1.59
C TYR A 68 13.47 1.00 -0.46
N LEU A 69 12.50 1.61 0.22
CA LEU A 69 12.76 2.57 1.31
C LEU A 69 13.47 1.90 2.50
N LYS A 70 13.09 0.66 2.85
CA LYS A 70 13.76 -0.11 3.90
C LYS A 70 15.24 -0.33 3.58
N LYS A 71 15.54 -0.74 2.34
CA LYS A 71 16.93 -0.90 1.86
C LYS A 71 17.67 0.43 1.89
N LYS A 72 17.08 1.50 1.34
CA LYS A 72 17.71 2.83 1.28
C LYS A 72 18.03 3.40 2.66
N ILE A 73 17.15 3.22 3.65
CA ILE A 73 17.38 3.70 5.02
C ILE A 73 18.48 2.90 5.73
N GLN A 74 18.63 1.60 5.43
CA GLN A 74 19.70 0.77 6.00
C GLN A 74 21.07 1.10 5.41
N THR A 75 21.12 1.54 4.15
CA THR A 75 22.37 1.91 3.46
C THR A 75 22.77 3.39 3.66
N ALA A 76 21.88 4.23 4.20
CA ALA A 76 22.10 5.67 4.39
C ALA A 76 22.52 6.03 5.81
#